data_AF-A0A150VTR0-F1
#
_entry.id   AF-A0A150VTR0-F1
#
_cell.length_a   1.000
_cell.length_b   1.000
_cell.length_c   1.000
_cell.angle_alpha   90.00
_cell.angle_beta   90.00
_cell.angle_gamma   90.00
#
_symmetry.space_group_name_H-M   'P 1'
#
loop_
_entity.id
_entity.type
_entity.pdbx_description
1 polymer ?
#
loop_
_entity_poly.entity_id
_entity_poly.type
_entity_poly.pdbx_seq_one_letter_code
_entity_poly.pdbx_strand_id
1 'polypeptide(L)'
;MALSACSQPHEEQRKYALPDSLCGVEVAPDLLSPFLPPGEELSVKEDVPDGGTETCELFIDGKPGLFVKQIWWREEDSIAEVASVQAMVGTG
;
A
#
# COMPACT_ATOMS: atom_id res chain seq x y z
N MET A 1 15.48 -7.71 33.64
CA MET A 1 15.67 -6.39 33.02
C MET A 1 15.14 -6.49 31.60
N ALA A 2 13.97 -5.93 31.33
CA ALA A 2 13.37 -5.93 30.00
C ALA A 2 13.82 -4.66 29.27
N LEU A 3 14.49 -4.84 28.13
CA LEU A 3 14.71 -3.76 27.15
C LEU A 3 13.79 -4.04 25.98
N SER A 4 12.55 -3.60 26.08
CA SER A 4 11.65 -3.45 24.94
C SER A 4 11.49 -1.96 24.66
N ALA A 5 12.58 -1.34 24.21
CA ALA A 5 12.46 -0.09 23.49
C ALA A 5 12.03 -0.46 22.08
N CYS A 6 10.73 -0.51 21.83
CA CYS A 6 10.23 -0.29 20.47
C CYS A 6 10.75 1.09 20.10
N SER A 7 11.69 1.15 19.17
CA SER A 7 12.18 2.38 18.59
C SER A 7 11.00 3.31 18.34
N GLN A 8 11.06 4.52 18.91
CA GLN A 8 10.23 5.64 18.47
C GLN A 8 10.21 5.65 16.95
N PRO A 9 9.08 5.98 16.31
CA PRO A 9 9.10 6.22 14.88
C PRO A 9 10.11 7.34 14.67
N HIS A 10 11.29 6.95 14.16
CA HIS A 10 12.24 7.88 13.66
C HIS A 10 11.46 8.50 12.50
N GLU A 11 10.96 9.72 12.68
CA GLU A 11 10.67 10.60 11.57
C GLU A 11 12.02 10.84 10.88
N GLU A 12 12.62 9.80 10.28
CA GLU A 12 13.71 10.06 9.38
C GLU A 12 13.11 10.90 8.26
N GLN A 13 13.74 12.05 8.05
CA GLN A 13 13.13 13.23 7.43
C GLN A 13 12.64 12.89 6.02
N ARG A 14 11.35 12.59 5.90
CA ARG A 14 10.66 12.57 4.60
C ARG A 14 10.62 13.99 4.08
N LYS A 15 11.14 14.20 2.86
CA LYS A 15 11.03 15.49 2.17
C LYS A 15 9.83 15.54 1.21
N TYR A 16 9.19 14.40 0.98
CA TYR A 16 7.98 14.29 0.17
C TYR A 16 6.72 14.38 1.04
N ALA A 17 5.61 14.82 0.44
CA ALA A 17 4.31 14.84 1.09
C ALA A 17 3.65 13.46 1.05
N LEU A 18 2.93 13.11 2.12
CA LEU A 18 2.09 11.92 2.14
C LEU A 18 0.84 12.17 1.28
N PRO A 19 0.45 11.21 0.42
CA PRO A 19 -0.76 11.37 -0.37
C PRO A 19 -2.02 11.28 0.52
N ASP A 20 -3.06 11.99 0.13
CA ASP A 20 -4.39 11.97 0.76
C ASP A 20 -5.34 10.96 0.10
N SER A 21 -4.90 10.34 -0.99
CA SER A 21 -5.64 9.34 -1.75
C SER A 21 -4.70 8.31 -2.37
N LEU A 22 -5.19 7.08 -2.54
CA LEU A 22 -4.49 5.97 -3.18
C LEU A 22 -5.47 5.22 -4.07
N CYS A 23 -5.18 5.07 -5.36
CA CYS A 23 -6.06 4.41 -6.33
C CYS A 23 -7.48 4.97 -6.30
N GLY A 24 -7.60 6.31 -6.29
CA GLY A 24 -8.90 7.00 -6.19
C GLY A 24 -9.64 6.86 -4.85
N VAL A 25 -9.07 6.17 -3.84
CA VAL A 25 -9.65 6.02 -2.50
C VAL A 25 -9.02 7.02 -1.54
N GLU A 26 -9.83 7.84 -0.88
CA GLU A 26 -9.37 8.74 0.18
C GLU A 26 -8.78 7.95 1.35
N VAL A 27 -7.61 8.37 1.83
CA VAL A 27 -6.91 7.76 2.95
C VAL A 27 -6.31 8.84 3.84
N ALA A 28 -6.47 8.69 5.16
CA ALA A 28 -5.82 9.58 6.09
C ALA A 28 -4.30 9.43 5.97
N PRO A 29 -3.53 10.52 5.69
CA PRO A 29 -2.09 10.44 5.50
C PRO A 29 -1.34 9.78 6.68
N ASP A 30 -1.82 10.01 7.89
CA ASP A 30 -1.25 9.44 9.12
C ASP A 30 -1.30 7.90 9.15
N LEU A 31 -2.23 7.28 8.42
CA LEU A 31 -2.30 5.82 8.28
C LEU A 31 -1.24 5.27 7.31
N LEU A 32 -0.76 6.09 6.38
CA LEU A 32 0.30 5.73 5.43
C LEU A 32 1.69 5.94 6.01
N SER A 33 1.82 6.92 6.91
CA SER A 33 3.08 7.31 7.53
C SER A 33 3.94 6.13 8.03
N PRO A 34 3.42 5.09 8.70
CA PRO A 34 4.26 3.99 9.19
C PRO A 34 4.85 3.09 8.10
N PHE A 35 4.27 3.09 6.90
CA PHE A 35 4.64 2.20 5.80
C PHE A 35 5.58 2.85 4.78
N LEU A 36 5.66 4.19 4.80
CA LEU A 36 6.44 4.96 3.83
C LEU A 36 7.76 5.41 4.46
N PRO A 37 8.90 4.80 4.06
CA PRO A 37 10.20 5.11 4.62
C PRO A 37 10.67 6.51 4.19
N PRO A 38 11.66 7.09 4.86
CA PRO A 38 12.27 8.36 4.46
C PRO A 38 12.78 8.34 3.03
N GLY A 39 12.84 9.54 2.45
CA GLY A 39 13.32 9.75 1.11
C GLY A 39 13.10 11.19 0.66
N GLU A 40 13.51 11.47 -0.55
CA GLU A 40 13.43 12.80 -1.14
C GLU A 40 12.17 12.96 -2.01
N GLU A 41 11.86 11.94 -2.80
CA GLU A 41 10.79 11.97 -3.79
C GLU A 41 9.86 10.77 -3.65
N LEU A 42 8.56 11.05 -3.75
CA LEU A 42 7.52 10.04 -3.88
C LEU A 42 6.94 10.13 -5.28
N SER A 43 6.88 9.00 -5.97
CA SER A 43 6.17 8.85 -7.23
C SER A 43 5.14 7.72 -7.13
N VAL A 44 4.07 7.86 -7.88
CA VAL A 44 2.97 6.90 -7.93
C VAL A 44 2.85 6.40 -9.37
N LYS A 45 2.74 5.10 -9.52
CA LYS A 45 2.40 4.45 -10.78
C LYS A 45 1.06 3.77 -10.62
N GLU A 46 0.08 4.22 -11.39
CA GLU A 46 -1.27 3.65 -11.42
C GLU A 46 -1.40 2.75 -12.64
N ASP A 47 -2.09 1.62 -12.48
CA ASP A 47 -2.42 0.70 -13.55
C ASP A 47 -3.80 0.08 -13.35
N VAL A 48 -4.50 -0.12 -14.46
CA VAL A 48 -5.86 -0.70 -14.52
C VAL A 48 -5.77 -1.95 -15.39
N PRO A 49 -5.27 -3.07 -14.84
CA PRO A 49 -4.96 -4.26 -15.64
C PRO A 49 -6.20 -4.91 -16.24
N ASP A 50 -7.36 -4.73 -15.60
CA ASP A 50 -8.66 -5.19 -16.09
C ASP A 50 -9.79 -4.28 -15.59
N GLY A 51 -11.02 -4.52 -16.06
CA GLY A 51 -12.18 -3.68 -15.74
C GLY A 51 -12.71 -3.78 -14.31
N GLY A 52 -12.07 -4.55 -13.43
CA GLY A 52 -12.46 -4.73 -12.03
C GLY A 52 -11.29 -4.63 -11.05
N THR A 53 -10.12 -4.17 -11.50
CA THR A 53 -8.92 -4.07 -10.69
C THR A 53 -8.20 -2.74 -10.96
N GLU A 54 -7.85 -2.05 -9.88
CA GLU A 54 -6.97 -0.88 -9.91
C GLU A 54 -5.78 -1.15 -9.01
N THR A 55 -4.59 -0.83 -9.48
CA THR A 55 -3.34 -1.01 -8.73
C THR A 55 -2.54 0.28 -8.69
N CYS A 56 -1.92 0.55 -7.55
CA CYS A 56 -1.02 1.68 -7.38
C CYS A 56 0.26 1.24 -6.69
N GLU A 57 1.38 1.54 -7.34
CA GLU A 57 2.72 1.31 -6.84
C GLU A 57 3.32 2.66 -6.42
N LEU A 58 3.67 2.77 -5.14
CA LEU A 58 4.36 3.94 -4.61
C LEU A 58 5.85 3.64 -4.58
N PHE A 59 6.63 4.55 -5.16
CA PHE A 59 8.08 4.48 -5.17
C PHE A 59 8.66 5.64 -4.37
N ILE A 60 9.57 5.33 -3.45
CA ILE A 60 10.37 6.31 -2.72
C ILE A 60 11.78 6.29 -3.29
N ASP A 61 12.22 7.41 -3.84
CA ASP A 61 13.51 7.55 -4.54
C ASP A 61 13.73 6.44 -5.60
N GLY A 62 12.65 6.10 -6.33
CA GLY A 62 12.64 5.06 -7.35
C GLY A 62 12.62 3.61 -6.85
N LYS A 63 12.51 3.38 -5.54
CA LYS A 63 12.41 2.03 -4.94
C LYS A 63 10.97 1.72 -4.52
N PRO A 64 10.48 0.48 -4.72
CA PRO A 64 9.14 0.10 -4.26
C PRO A 64 8.98 0.31 -2.75
N GLY A 65 7.97 1.09 -2.37
CA GLY A 65 7.63 1.37 -0.96
C GLY A 65 6.30 0.74 -0.55
N LEU A 66 5.25 0.93 -1.33
CA LEU A 66 3.91 0.40 -1.05
C LEU A 66 3.24 -0.07 -2.34
N PHE A 67 2.57 -1.22 -2.28
CA PHE A 67 1.73 -1.76 -3.35
C PHE A 67 0.29 -1.80 -2.87
N VAL A 68 -0.62 -1.19 -3.63
CA VAL A 68 -2.04 -1.11 -3.33
C VAL A 68 -2.80 -1.75 -4.47
N LYS A 69 -3.83 -2.54 -4.13
CA LYS A 69 -4.73 -3.17 -5.10
C LYS A 69 -6.17 -3.02 -4.61
N GLN A 70 -7.02 -2.41 -5.44
CA GLN A 70 -8.46 -2.39 -5.27
C GLN A 70 -9.09 -3.36 -6.26
N ILE A 71 -10.05 -4.15 -5.77
CA ILE A 71 -10.73 -5.17 -6.56
C ILE A 71 -12.24 -5.01 -6.34
N TRP A 72 -13.00 -4.95 -7.43
CA TRP A 72 -14.44 -4.88 -7.41
C TRP A 72 -15.03 -6.27 -7.66
N TRP A 73 -15.83 -6.72 -6.71
CA TRP A 73 -16.56 -7.98 -6.80
C TRP A 73 -17.99 -7.70 -7.24
N ARG A 74 -18.54 -8.59 -8.05
CA ARG A 74 -19.95 -8.57 -8.41
C ARG A 74 -20.78 -9.20 -7.29
N GLU A 75 -22.07 -8.88 -7.27
CA GLU A 75 -22.98 -9.41 -6.26
C GLU A 75 -23.14 -10.93 -6.37
N GLU A 76 -23.02 -11.47 -7.59
CA GLU A 76 -23.05 -12.90 -7.87
C GLU A 76 -21.76 -13.65 -7.52
N ASP A 77 -20.65 -12.95 -7.25
CA ASP A 77 -19.38 -13.60 -6.93
C ASP A 77 -19.49 -14.31 -5.57
N SER A 78 -19.09 -15.57 -5.53
CA SER A 78 -19.12 -16.37 -4.32
C SER A 78 -18.00 -15.98 -3.35
N ILE A 79 -18.24 -16.20 -2.05
CA ILE A 79 -17.20 -16.01 -1.02
C ILE A 79 -15.95 -16.85 -1.32
N ALA A 80 -16.12 -18.02 -1.95
CA ALA A 80 -15.00 -18.87 -2.35
C ALA A 80 -14.13 -18.22 -3.45
N GLU A 81 -14.75 -17.54 -4.42
CA GLU A 81 -14.03 -16.79 -5.46
C GLU A 81 -13.27 -15.62 -4.85
N VAL A 82 -13.91 -14.82 -3.99
CA VAL A 82 -13.26 -13.71 -3.27
C VAL A 82 -12.07 -14.21 -2.45
N ALA A 83 -12.22 -15.31 -1.71
CA ALA A 83 -11.16 -15.89 -0.89
C ALA A 83 -9.99 -16.40 -1.74
N SER A 84 -10.25 -16.96 -2.92
CA SER A 84 -9.21 -17.56 -3.78
C SER A 84 -8.15 -16.55 -4.22
N VAL A 85 -8.51 -15.28 -4.43
CA VAL A 85 -7.59 -14.23 -4.87
C VAL A 85 -6.62 -13.79 -3.76
N GLN A 86 -7.03 -13.91 -2.50
CA GLN A 86 -6.18 -13.61 -1.33
C GLN A 86 -5.39 -14.84 -0.85
N ALA A 87 -5.77 -16.04 -1.28
CA ALA A 87 -5.19 -17.30 -0.83
C ALA A 87 -3.82 -17.63 -1.46
N MET A 88 -3.16 -16.70 -2.16
CA MET A 88 -1.80 -16.93 -2.66
C MET A 88 -0.79 -17.11 -1.50
N VAL A 89 -0.67 -18.35 -1.04
CA VAL A 89 0.51 -18.87 -0.36
C VAL A 89 1.41 -19.41 -1.46
N GLY A 90 2.34 -18.59 -1.95
CA GLY A 90 3.44 -19.12 -2.74
C GLY A 90 4.24 -20.07 -1.86
N THR A 91 4.22 -21.37 -2.18
CA THR A 91 5.26 -22.29 -1.69
C THR A 91 6.55 -21.88 -2.39
N GLY A 92 7.42 -21.18 -1.65
CA GLY A 92 8.84 -21.10 -2.00
C GLY A 92 9.49 -22.48 -1.98
#